data_AF-A0A7C0ZA12-F1
#
_entry.id   AF-A0A7C0ZA12-F1
#
_cell.length_a   1.000
_cell.length_b   1.000
_cell.length_c   1.000
_cell.angle_alpha   90.00
_cell.angle_beta   90.00
_cell.angle_gamma   90.00
#
_symmetry.space_group_name_H-M   'P 1'
#
loop_
_entity.id
_entity.type
_entity.pdbx_description
1 polymer ?
#
loop_
_entity_poly.entity_id
_entity_poly.type
_entity_poly.pdbx_seq_one_letter_code
_entity_poly.pdbx_strand_id
1 'polypeptide(L)'
;MLLITDVEKGSIGDKAGLKPSQYILSINGERVDDALDFRFHTADEVLEIEIREGEEIFRVYVEKGIDQDLGVQVKDFVIRRCQNNCIFCFMDQLPRDARESLFVKDDDYRMSFLYGNFITLTNLVENDFKKIERLRLSPLYISVHTTNPSLRESIMRNKNARKVKEQMERLISSGIKLHTQIVLLPGINDGEEYLSTVEDLASMYPGVLSIGVVPVGLTGHREGLPLIISPDGEWAKEVLDISKPYQEKFRAQFGITFLYLADEFYILADEEIPKREYYDDFPQIENGIGMVRRFLDGLE
;
A
#
# COMPACT_ATOMS: atom_id res chain seq x y z
N MET A 1 -21.43 9.35 7.99
CA MET A 1 -21.45 10.63 8.73
C MET A 1 -20.10 10.80 9.39
N LEU A 2 -19.51 11.98 9.23
CA LEU A 2 -18.14 12.27 9.64
C LEU A 2 -18.12 13.44 10.61
N LEU A 3 -17.48 13.26 11.76
CA LEU A 3 -17.41 14.27 12.81
C LEU A 3 -16.37 15.35 12.46
N ILE A 4 -16.75 16.61 12.55
CA ILE A 4 -15.82 17.75 12.55
C ILE A 4 -15.20 17.85 13.95
N THR A 5 -13.87 17.74 14.02
CA THR A 5 -13.11 17.80 15.26
C THR A 5 -12.57 19.19 15.55
N ASP A 6 -12.22 19.95 14.51
CA ASP A 6 -11.73 21.32 14.65
C ASP A 6 -12.01 22.14 13.38
N VAL A 7 -12.08 23.46 13.52
CA VAL A 7 -12.22 24.40 12.40
C VAL A 7 -11.31 25.59 12.64
N GLU A 8 -10.40 25.84 11.70
CA GLU A 8 -9.43 26.92 11.81
C GLU A 8 -10.14 28.29 11.74
N LYS A 9 -9.84 29.17 12.69
CA LYS A 9 -10.45 30.49 12.77
C LYS A 9 -10.09 31.35 11.55
N GLY A 10 -11.09 31.94 10.91
CA GLY A 10 -10.93 32.76 9.71
C GLY A 10 -10.78 31.97 8.41
N SER A 11 -10.78 30.64 8.48
CA SER A 11 -10.82 29.74 7.33
C SER A 11 -12.13 29.87 6.55
N ILE A 12 -12.20 29.20 5.39
CA ILE A 12 -13.43 29.16 4.60
C ILE A 12 -14.52 28.43 5.37
N GLY A 13 -14.19 27.32 6.04
CA GLY A 13 -15.11 26.55 6.85
C GLY A 13 -15.70 27.36 8.00
N ASP A 14 -14.86 28.14 8.70
CA ASP A 14 -15.33 29.03 9.77
C ASP A 14 -16.29 30.10 9.25
N LYS A 15 -15.94 30.75 8.13
CA LYS A 15 -16.81 31.75 7.47
C LYS A 15 -18.12 31.15 6.95
N ALA A 16 -18.10 29.88 6.55
CA ALA A 16 -19.27 29.13 6.12
C ALA A 16 -20.14 28.63 7.29
N GLY A 17 -19.69 28.82 8.54
CA GLY A 17 -20.43 28.44 9.74
C GLY A 17 -20.25 26.98 10.17
N LEU A 18 -19.22 26.30 9.65
CA LEU A 18 -18.82 24.98 10.11
C LEU A 18 -18.22 25.08 11.52
N LYS A 19 -18.55 24.11 12.38
CA LYS A 19 -18.15 24.11 13.78
C LYS A 19 -17.70 22.73 14.23
N PRO A 20 -16.79 22.65 15.22
CA PRO A 20 -16.51 21.40 15.91
C PRO A 20 -17.81 20.78 16.47
N SER A 21 -17.85 19.44 16.53
CA SER A 21 -19.00 18.63 16.98
C SER A 21 -20.16 18.48 15.98
N GLN A 22 -20.12 19.16 14.83
CA GLN A 22 -21.05 18.91 13.73
C GLN A 22 -20.68 17.64 12.96
N TYR A 23 -21.67 17.02 12.31
CA TYR A 23 -21.48 15.83 11.49
C TYR A 23 -21.76 16.14 10.02
N ILE A 24 -20.78 15.92 9.16
CA ILE A 24 -20.96 15.96 7.70
C ILE A 24 -21.68 14.67 7.27
N LEU A 25 -22.79 14.81 6.55
CA LEU A 25 -23.58 13.71 6.03
C LEU A 25 -23.22 13.43 4.57
N SER A 26 -23.21 14.47 3.74
CA SER A 26 -22.90 14.41 2.32
C SER A 26 -22.24 15.70 1.83
N ILE A 27 -21.51 15.61 0.72
CA ILE A 27 -20.95 16.74 -0.03
C ILE A 27 -21.34 16.54 -1.50
N ASN A 28 -21.95 17.54 -2.13
CA ASN A 28 -22.43 17.48 -3.52
C ASN A 28 -23.35 16.27 -3.78
N GLY A 29 -24.16 15.91 -2.78
CA GLY A 29 -25.07 14.75 -2.82
C GLY A 29 -24.41 13.39 -2.58
N GLU A 30 -23.07 13.34 -2.48
CA GLU A 30 -22.32 12.11 -2.21
C GLU A 30 -22.09 11.92 -0.72
N ARG A 31 -22.35 10.71 -0.23
CA ARG A 31 -22.27 10.39 1.19
C ARG A 31 -20.82 10.41 1.69
N VAL A 32 -20.59 11.06 2.82
CA VAL A 32 -19.27 11.14 3.48
C VAL A 32 -19.25 10.20 4.70
N ASP A 33 -18.49 9.11 4.61
CA ASP A 33 -18.36 8.11 5.67
C ASP A 33 -17.04 8.20 6.44
N ASP A 34 -15.95 8.62 5.79
CA ASP A 34 -14.65 8.79 6.42
C ASP A 34 -13.86 9.98 5.88
N ALA A 35 -12.68 10.22 6.46
CA ALA A 35 -11.80 11.32 6.09
C ALA A 35 -11.30 11.23 4.63
N LEU A 36 -11.29 10.03 4.01
CA LEU A 36 -10.94 9.89 2.59
C LEU A 36 -12.07 10.43 1.71
N ASP A 37 -13.33 10.09 2.01
CA ASP A 37 -14.48 10.66 1.28
C ASP A 37 -14.48 12.19 1.40
N PHE A 38 -14.22 12.71 2.59
CA PHE A 38 -14.14 14.16 2.82
C PHE A 38 -13.08 14.80 1.93
N ARG A 39 -11.83 14.32 1.97
CA ARG A 39 -10.74 14.85 1.13
C ARG A 39 -11.04 14.78 -0.36
N PHE A 40 -11.74 13.73 -0.80
CA PHE A 40 -12.09 13.55 -2.20
C PHE A 40 -13.17 14.55 -2.63
N HIS A 41 -14.26 14.64 -1.88
CA HIS A 41 -15.40 15.48 -2.26
C HIS A 41 -15.18 16.97 -1.99
N THR A 42 -14.21 17.34 -1.14
CA THR A 42 -13.81 18.74 -0.96
C THR A 42 -12.83 19.22 -2.02
N ALA A 43 -12.45 18.41 -3.01
CA ALA A 43 -11.59 18.87 -4.11
C ALA A 43 -12.31 19.84 -5.06
N ASP A 44 -13.64 19.78 -5.16
CA ASP A 44 -14.43 20.66 -6.04
C ASP A 44 -14.39 22.14 -5.58
N GLU A 45 -14.64 23.08 -6.49
CA GLU A 45 -14.69 24.51 -6.19
C GLU A 45 -15.97 24.92 -5.48
N VAL A 46 -17.10 24.31 -5.86
CA VAL A 46 -18.42 24.59 -5.28
C VAL A 46 -18.89 23.36 -4.52
N LEU A 47 -19.14 23.54 -3.23
CA LEU A 47 -19.52 22.48 -2.30
C LEU A 47 -20.89 22.77 -1.71
N GLU A 48 -21.84 21.86 -1.91
CA GLU A 48 -23.05 21.75 -1.09
C GLU A 48 -22.80 20.71 0.01
N ILE A 49 -22.60 21.17 1.24
CA ILE A 49 -22.29 20.32 2.40
C ILE A 49 -23.55 20.17 3.24
N GLU A 50 -24.04 18.93 3.38
CA GLU A 50 -25.16 18.61 4.28
C GLU A 50 -24.63 18.24 5.66
N ILE A 51 -25.09 18.96 6.68
CA ILE A 51 -24.57 18.90 8.05
C ILE A 51 -25.69 18.55 9.01
N ARG A 52 -25.35 17.75 10.01
CA ARG A 52 -26.19 17.48 11.18
C ARG A 52 -25.60 18.09 12.44
N GLU A 53 -26.39 18.88 13.14
CA GLU A 53 -26.10 19.44 14.46
C GLU A 53 -27.25 19.05 15.41
N GLY A 54 -26.99 18.09 16.31
CA GLY A 54 -28.08 17.49 17.10
C GLY A 54 -29.08 16.73 16.22
N GLU A 55 -30.35 17.15 16.26
CA GLU A 55 -31.46 16.64 15.44
C GLU A 55 -31.68 17.46 14.15
N GLU A 56 -31.07 18.64 14.06
CA GLU A 56 -31.24 19.52 12.90
C GLU A 56 -30.30 19.10 11.75
N ILE A 57 -30.84 19.12 10.53
CA ILE A 57 -30.07 18.92 9.30
C ILE A 57 -30.23 20.16 8.44
N PHE A 58 -29.12 20.73 7.99
CA PHE A 58 -29.10 21.89 7.11
C PHE A 58 -27.97 21.78 6.11
N ARG A 59 -27.97 22.68 5.11
CA ARG A 59 -26.98 22.73 4.05
C ARG A 59 -26.17 24.01 4.11
N VAL A 60 -24.89 23.88 3.83
CA VAL A 60 -23.94 24.98 3.73
C VAL A 60 -23.36 24.97 2.33
N TYR A 61 -23.34 26.14 1.69
CA TYR A 61 -22.73 26.33 0.39
C TYR A 61 -21.38 27.00 0.56
N VAL A 62 -20.35 26.40 -0.03
CA VAL A 62 -19.00 26.93 0.01
C VAL A 62 -18.45 27.05 -1.41
N GLU A 63 -17.84 28.19 -1.70
CA GLU A 63 -17.07 28.41 -2.92
C GLU A 63 -15.61 28.65 -2.54
N LYS A 64 -14.70 27.94 -3.21
CA LYS A 64 -13.26 27.97 -2.93
C LYS A 64 -12.46 27.74 -4.21
N GLY A 65 -11.17 28.09 -4.19
CA GLY A 65 -10.27 27.64 -5.25
C GLY A 65 -10.04 26.11 -5.22
N ILE A 66 -9.67 25.53 -6.35
CA ILE A 66 -9.41 24.08 -6.52
C ILE A 66 -8.47 23.55 -5.43
N ASP A 67 -7.34 24.23 -5.18
CA ASP A 67 -6.33 23.81 -4.20
C ASP A 67 -6.46 24.51 -2.83
N GLN A 68 -7.54 25.26 -2.61
CA GLN A 68 -7.73 25.98 -1.36
C GLN A 68 -8.32 25.05 -0.30
N ASP A 69 -7.72 24.98 0.88
CA ASP A 69 -8.26 24.19 2.00
C ASP A 69 -9.49 24.88 2.62
N LEU A 70 -10.45 24.08 3.07
CA LEU A 70 -11.57 24.54 3.89
C LEU A 70 -11.13 24.97 5.29
N GLY A 71 -9.99 24.47 5.79
CA GLY A 71 -9.55 24.67 7.18
C GLY A 71 -10.40 23.89 8.19
N VAL A 72 -10.93 22.75 7.78
CA VAL A 72 -11.81 21.89 8.60
C VAL A 72 -11.09 20.58 8.87
N GLN A 73 -10.86 20.29 10.15
CA GLN A 73 -10.33 19.01 10.58
C GLN A 73 -11.47 18.07 10.93
N VAL A 74 -11.42 16.88 10.35
CA VAL A 74 -12.41 15.81 10.55
C VAL A 74 -11.78 14.67 11.32
N LYS A 75 -12.62 13.89 12.02
CA LYS A 75 -12.17 12.70 12.72
C LYS A 75 -11.52 11.73 11.74
N ASP A 76 -10.27 11.39 11.99
CA ASP A 76 -9.54 10.45 11.14
C ASP A 76 -10.17 9.06 11.16
N PHE A 77 -9.90 8.28 10.12
CA PHE A 77 -10.38 6.91 10.08
C PHE A 77 -9.59 6.02 11.03
N VAL A 78 -10.29 5.08 11.66
CA VAL A 78 -9.62 4.02 12.41
C VAL A 78 -8.99 3.06 11.40
N ILE A 79 -7.67 2.89 11.51
CA ILE A 79 -6.90 1.96 10.69
C ILE A 79 -7.42 0.53 10.92
N ARG A 80 -7.78 -0.14 9.83
CA ARG A 80 -8.20 -1.54 9.87
C ARG A 80 -6.99 -2.43 10.14
N ARG A 81 -7.15 -3.33 11.12
CA ARG A 81 -6.10 -4.30 11.47
C ARG A 81 -6.08 -5.47 10.50
N CYS A 82 -4.88 -5.88 10.12
CA CYS A 82 -4.63 -7.07 9.32
C CYS A 82 -5.20 -8.33 9.99
N GLN A 83 -5.89 -9.16 9.22
CA GLN A 83 -6.47 -10.43 9.69
C GLN A 83 -5.60 -11.65 9.36
N ASN A 84 -4.42 -11.45 8.78
CA ASN A 84 -3.50 -12.52 8.45
C ASN A 84 -2.66 -12.96 9.64
N ASN A 85 -2.23 -14.22 9.61
CA ASN A 85 -1.31 -14.80 10.59
C ASN A 85 -0.09 -15.37 9.86
N CYS A 86 0.57 -14.51 9.06
CA CYS A 86 1.65 -14.93 8.19
C CYS A 86 2.81 -15.55 8.99
N ILE A 87 3.40 -16.63 8.48
CA ILE A 87 4.52 -17.30 9.12
C ILE A 87 5.76 -16.39 9.27
N PHE A 88 5.81 -15.34 8.46
CA PHE A 88 6.88 -14.34 8.37
C PHE A 88 6.46 -12.94 8.86
N CYS A 89 5.32 -12.80 9.56
CA CYS A 89 4.84 -11.49 9.98
C CYS A 89 5.89 -10.79 10.86
N PHE A 90 6.43 -9.66 10.42
CA PHE A 90 7.47 -8.93 11.17
C PHE A 90 7.00 -8.51 12.56
N MET A 91 5.75 -8.03 12.67
CA MET A 91 5.19 -7.54 13.93
C MET A 91 5.06 -8.63 15.01
N ASP A 92 4.92 -9.91 14.62
CA ASP A 92 4.87 -11.03 15.58
C ASP A 92 6.25 -11.37 16.16
N GLN A 93 7.31 -10.81 15.58
CA GLN A 93 8.69 -11.03 15.96
C GLN A 93 9.27 -9.82 16.71
N LEU A 94 8.43 -8.88 17.14
CA LEU A 94 8.91 -7.74 17.93
C LEU A 94 9.16 -8.16 19.38
N PRO A 95 10.14 -7.55 20.07
CA PRO A 95 10.33 -7.73 21.51
C PRO A 95 9.03 -7.43 22.28
N ARG A 96 8.71 -8.20 23.32
CA ARG A 96 7.45 -8.05 24.09
C ARG A 96 7.30 -6.68 24.76
N ASP A 97 8.41 -6.01 25.03
CA ASP A 97 8.49 -4.68 25.64
C ASP A 97 8.54 -3.54 24.59
N ALA A 98 8.39 -3.85 23.30
CA ALA A 98 8.25 -2.84 22.26
C ALA A 98 7.01 -1.96 22.50
N ARG A 99 7.03 -0.73 21.96
CA ARG A 99 5.90 0.20 22.07
C ARG A 99 4.66 -0.41 21.42
N GLU A 100 3.51 -0.33 22.10
CA GLU A 100 2.24 -0.91 21.61
C GLU A 100 1.89 -0.47 20.18
N SER A 101 2.22 0.78 19.83
CA SER A 101 2.01 1.33 18.48
C SER A 101 2.75 0.57 17.38
N LEU A 102 3.86 -0.10 17.69
CA LEU A 102 4.64 -0.89 16.72
C LEU A 102 3.99 -2.24 16.39
N PHE A 103 3.11 -2.75 17.24
CA PHE A 103 2.42 -4.03 17.00
C PHE A 103 1.18 -3.89 16.10
N VAL A 104 0.86 -2.67 15.68
CA VAL A 104 -0.28 -2.44 14.79
C VAL A 104 0.06 -3.00 13.41
N LYS A 105 -0.57 -4.12 13.07
CA LYS A 105 -0.57 -4.65 11.70
C LYS A 105 -1.68 -3.95 10.92
N ASP A 106 -1.34 -3.07 9.99
CA ASP A 106 -2.32 -2.46 9.10
C ASP A 106 -2.53 -3.32 7.84
N ASP A 107 -3.76 -3.25 7.30
CA ASP A 107 -4.13 -3.82 6.00
C ASP A 107 -5.39 -3.06 5.54
N ASP A 108 -5.20 -1.76 5.30
CA ASP A 108 -6.26 -0.79 5.01
C ASP A 108 -6.00 -0.10 3.67
N TYR A 109 -6.90 -0.25 2.70
CA TYR A 109 -6.72 0.32 1.36
C TYR A 109 -6.62 1.84 1.34
N ARG A 110 -7.17 2.52 2.37
CA ARG A 110 -7.06 3.98 2.49
C ARG A 110 -5.62 4.38 2.80
N MET A 111 -4.93 3.61 3.64
CA MET A 111 -3.51 3.79 3.90
C MET A 111 -2.67 3.48 2.65
N SER A 112 -3.07 2.46 1.89
CA SER A 112 -2.41 2.12 0.62
C SER A 112 -2.46 3.28 -0.38
N PHE A 113 -3.64 3.86 -0.57
CA PHE A 113 -3.82 4.99 -1.48
C PHE A 113 -3.14 6.28 -0.98
N LEU A 114 -3.30 6.62 0.31
CA LEU A 114 -2.83 7.89 0.85
C LEU A 114 -1.32 7.93 1.11
N TYR A 115 -0.73 6.80 1.50
CA TYR A 115 0.64 6.76 2.02
C TYR A 115 1.51 5.67 1.39
N GLY A 116 0.96 4.86 0.48
CA GLY A 116 1.72 3.81 -0.19
C GLY A 116 1.90 2.53 0.63
N ASN A 117 1.14 2.35 1.71
CA ASN A 117 1.23 1.13 2.53
C ASN A 117 0.80 -0.11 1.73
N PHE A 118 1.59 -1.18 1.84
CA PHE A 118 1.28 -2.44 1.19
C PHE A 118 0.14 -3.18 1.90
N ILE A 119 -0.92 -3.50 1.16
CA ILE A 119 -2.08 -4.24 1.63
C ILE A 119 -2.13 -5.64 1.01
N THR A 120 -2.77 -6.58 1.67
CA THR A 120 -2.81 -7.98 1.24
C THR A 120 -4.05 -8.34 0.42
N LEU A 121 -5.03 -7.41 0.35
CA LEU A 121 -6.38 -7.58 -0.21
C LEU A 121 -7.29 -8.57 0.55
N THR A 122 -6.78 -9.25 1.58
CA THR A 122 -7.55 -10.25 2.33
C THR A 122 -8.63 -9.66 3.23
N ASN A 123 -8.44 -8.41 3.64
CA ASN A 123 -9.37 -7.65 4.49
C ASN A 123 -10.51 -6.99 3.71
N LEU A 124 -10.43 -6.92 2.37
CA LEU A 124 -11.41 -6.18 1.57
C LEU A 124 -12.73 -6.92 1.47
N VAL A 125 -13.83 -6.19 1.72
CA VAL A 125 -15.19 -6.65 1.45
C VAL A 125 -15.74 -5.99 0.18
N GLU A 126 -16.87 -6.49 -0.32
CA GLU A 126 -17.49 -5.99 -1.57
C GLU A 126 -17.71 -4.48 -1.58
N ASN A 127 -18.11 -3.89 -0.45
CA ASN A 127 -18.30 -2.45 -0.35
C ASN A 127 -16.98 -1.66 -0.45
N ASP A 128 -15.86 -2.24 -0.03
CA ASP A 128 -14.55 -1.62 -0.19
C ASP A 128 -14.14 -1.61 -1.65
N PHE A 129 -14.32 -2.72 -2.37
CA PHE A 129 -14.07 -2.78 -3.81
C PHE A 129 -14.91 -1.73 -4.55
N LYS A 130 -16.22 -1.67 -4.30
CA LYS A 130 -17.09 -0.65 -4.91
C LYS A 130 -16.64 0.78 -4.60
N LYS A 131 -16.17 1.04 -3.38
CA LYS A 131 -15.65 2.37 -3.02
C LYS A 131 -14.35 2.68 -3.76
N ILE A 132 -13.41 1.73 -3.82
CA ILE A 132 -12.17 1.84 -4.59
C ILE A 132 -12.47 2.14 -6.07
N GLU A 133 -13.38 1.38 -6.67
CA GLU A 133 -13.79 1.52 -8.08
C GLU A 133 -14.47 2.87 -8.34
N ARG A 134 -15.44 3.25 -7.50
CA ARG A 134 -16.19 4.51 -7.62
C ARG A 134 -15.29 5.73 -7.51
N LEU A 135 -14.38 5.73 -6.53
CA LEU A 135 -13.47 6.85 -6.27
C LEU A 135 -12.17 6.77 -7.09
N ARG A 136 -11.99 5.69 -7.87
CA ARG A 136 -10.78 5.41 -8.66
C ARG A 136 -9.48 5.53 -7.84
N LEU A 137 -9.47 4.94 -6.65
CA LEU A 137 -8.32 5.02 -5.73
C LEU A 137 -7.11 4.31 -6.32
N SER A 138 -6.21 5.07 -6.93
CA SER A 138 -5.07 4.57 -7.71
C SER A 138 -3.85 5.49 -7.55
N PRO A 139 -2.63 4.95 -7.46
CA PRO A 139 -2.30 3.52 -7.41
C PRO A 139 -2.61 2.88 -6.04
N LEU A 140 -2.67 1.55 -5.99
CA LEU A 140 -2.67 0.77 -4.76
C LEU A 140 -1.40 -0.10 -4.66
N TYR A 141 -0.95 -0.37 -3.45
CA TYR A 141 0.27 -1.10 -3.15
C TYR A 141 -0.10 -2.47 -2.56
N ILE A 142 0.21 -3.54 -3.27
CA ILE A 142 -0.30 -4.89 -2.99
C ILE A 142 0.83 -5.84 -2.61
N SER A 143 0.76 -6.40 -1.41
CA SER A 143 1.66 -7.45 -0.94
C SER A 143 1.22 -8.82 -1.48
N VAL A 144 1.84 -9.26 -2.57
CA VAL A 144 1.44 -10.46 -3.32
C VAL A 144 2.09 -11.71 -2.73
N HIS A 145 3.41 -11.70 -2.49
CA HIS A 145 4.24 -12.83 -2.03
C HIS A 145 4.33 -14.03 -3.00
N THR A 146 3.22 -14.47 -3.58
CA THR A 146 3.15 -15.51 -4.61
C THR A 146 1.78 -15.44 -5.28
N THR A 147 1.67 -15.76 -6.57
CA THR A 147 0.37 -15.92 -7.24
C THR A 147 -0.20 -17.33 -7.11
N ASN A 148 0.55 -18.31 -6.60
CA ASN A 148 0.07 -19.66 -6.31
C ASN A 148 -0.95 -19.63 -5.16
N PRO A 149 -2.23 -19.96 -5.42
CA PRO A 149 -3.30 -19.77 -4.43
C PRO A 149 -3.10 -20.61 -3.15
N SER A 150 -2.62 -21.84 -3.31
CA SER A 150 -2.43 -22.77 -2.18
C SER A 150 -1.23 -22.38 -1.33
N LEU A 151 -0.14 -21.95 -1.96
CA LEU A 151 1.03 -21.46 -1.25
C LEU A 151 0.75 -20.15 -0.53
N ARG A 152 0.06 -19.20 -1.19
CA ARG A 152 -0.31 -17.92 -0.55
C ARG A 152 -1.18 -18.14 0.68
N GLU A 153 -2.17 -19.03 0.59
CA GLU A 153 -3.02 -19.42 1.72
C GLU A 153 -2.21 -20.02 2.88
N SER A 154 -1.21 -20.86 2.59
CA SER A 154 -0.40 -21.52 3.62
C SER A 154 0.55 -20.56 4.34
N ILE A 155 1.28 -19.70 3.60
CA ILE A 155 2.25 -18.77 4.18
C ILE A 155 1.57 -17.62 4.93
N MET A 156 0.37 -17.20 4.50
CA MET A 156 -0.41 -16.14 5.16
C MET A 156 -1.36 -16.67 6.24
N ARG A 157 -1.60 -17.99 6.26
CA ARG A 157 -2.58 -18.68 7.11
C ARG A 157 -3.97 -18.05 7.03
N ASN A 158 -4.40 -17.68 5.82
CA ASN A 158 -5.68 -17.05 5.56
C ASN A 158 -6.30 -17.57 4.26
N LYS A 159 -7.51 -18.14 4.35
CA LYS A 159 -8.24 -18.68 3.20
C LYS A 159 -8.56 -17.64 2.13
N ASN A 160 -8.74 -16.37 2.51
CA ASN A 160 -9.00 -15.30 1.57
C ASN A 160 -7.74 -14.94 0.75
N ALA A 161 -6.54 -15.29 1.21
CA ALA A 161 -5.30 -14.97 0.51
C ALA A 161 -5.23 -15.62 -0.87
N ARG A 162 -5.88 -16.77 -1.08
CA ARG A 162 -5.90 -17.48 -2.37
C ARG A 162 -6.50 -16.67 -3.54
N LYS A 163 -7.23 -15.59 -3.25
CA LYS A 163 -7.99 -14.79 -4.23
C LYS A 163 -7.19 -13.63 -4.86
N VAL A 164 -5.91 -13.51 -4.54
CA VAL A 164 -5.10 -12.33 -4.91
C VAL A 164 -5.19 -11.98 -6.39
N LYS A 165 -5.09 -12.99 -7.27
CA LYS A 165 -5.08 -12.81 -8.72
C LYS A 165 -6.42 -12.24 -9.21
N GLU A 166 -7.52 -12.88 -8.82
CA GLU A 166 -8.89 -12.43 -9.12
C GLU A 166 -9.16 -11.01 -8.61
N GLN A 167 -8.73 -10.71 -7.38
CA GLN A 167 -8.92 -9.38 -6.79
C GLN A 167 -8.11 -8.30 -7.51
N MET A 168 -6.86 -8.60 -7.90
CA MET A 168 -6.03 -7.69 -8.68
C MET A 168 -6.60 -7.46 -10.08
N GLU A 169 -7.03 -8.52 -10.77
CA GLU A 169 -7.69 -8.44 -12.08
C GLU A 169 -8.94 -7.57 -12.03
N ARG A 170 -9.77 -7.72 -10.98
CA ARG A 170 -10.93 -6.85 -10.74
C ARG A 170 -10.53 -5.38 -10.62
N LEU A 171 -9.53 -5.07 -9.78
CA LEU A 171 -9.05 -3.70 -9.58
C LEU A 171 -8.52 -3.10 -10.89
N ILE A 172 -7.68 -3.86 -11.62
CA ILE A 172 -7.12 -3.45 -12.90
C ILE A 172 -8.22 -3.21 -13.94
N SER A 173 -9.23 -4.08 -14.01
CA SER A 173 -10.36 -3.95 -14.94
C SER A 173 -11.16 -2.66 -14.72
N SER A 174 -11.10 -2.10 -13.50
CA SER A 174 -11.73 -0.84 -13.13
C SER A 174 -10.81 0.38 -13.28
N GLY A 175 -9.64 0.18 -13.90
CA GLY A 175 -8.66 1.23 -14.19
C GLY A 175 -7.70 1.55 -13.05
N ILE A 176 -7.72 0.77 -11.96
CA ILE A 176 -6.79 0.95 -10.83
C ILE A 176 -5.42 0.40 -11.21
N LYS A 177 -4.37 1.18 -10.93
CA LYS A 177 -2.98 0.77 -11.13
C LYS A 177 -2.39 0.21 -9.85
N LEU A 178 -1.51 -0.78 -9.98
CA LEU A 178 -0.97 -1.52 -8.84
C LEU A 178 0.56 -1.48 -8.79
N HIS A 179 1.12 -1.14 -7.64
CA HIS A 179 2.49 -1.49 -7.27
C HIS A 179 2.43 -2.78 -6.46
N THR A 180 3.28 -3.76 -6.76
CA THR A 180 3.24 -5.05 -6.07
C THR A 180 4.53 -5.32 -5.31
N GLN A 181 4.44 -6.09 -4.23
CA GLN A 181 5.56 -6.53 -3.43
C GLN A 181 5.57 -8.06 -3.31
N ILE A 182 6.77 -8.63 -3.38
CA ILE A 182 7.06 -10.02 -3.05
C ILE A 182 8.04 -10.01 -1.88
N VAL A 183 7.60 -10.52 -0.74
CA VAL A 183 8.53 -10.91 0.34
C VAL A 183 8.96 -12.35 0.06
N LEU A 184 10.25 -12.55 -0.22
CA LEU A 184 10.83 -13.84 -0.52
C LEU A 184 11.30 -14.55 0.74
N LEU A 185 10.92 -15.82 0.85
CA LEU A 185 11.27 -16.74 1.91
C LEU A 185 12.12 -17.88 1.32
N PRO A 186 13.38 -18.05 1.80
CA PRO A 186 14.24 -19.12 1.29
C PRO A 186 13.59 -20.50 1.42
N GLY A 187 13.55 -21.24 0.31
CA GLY A 187 12.99 -22.60 0.20
C GLY A 187 11.46 -22.70 0.26
N ILE A 188 10.73 -21.59 0.16
CA ILE A 188 9.26 -21.59 0.27
C ILE A 188 8.59 -20.99 -0.97
N ASN A 189 8.92 -19.75 -1.34
CA ASN A 189 8.34 -19.04 -2.49
C ASN A 189 9.42 -18.41 -3.38
N ASP A 190 10.63 -18.96 -3.37
CA ASP A 190 11.77 -18.60 -4.21
C ASP A 190 11.92 -19.54 -5.43
N GLY A 191 13.00 -19.41 -6.19
CA GLY A 191 13.29 -20.25 -7.35
C GLY A 191 12.18 -20.19 -8.42
N GLU A 192 11.73 -21.36 -8.88
CA GLU A 192 10.70 -21.47 -9.93
C GLU A 192 9.36 -20.82 -9.54
N GLU A 193 8.97 -20.92 -8.27
CA GLU A 193 7.72 -20.34 -7.77
C GLU A 193 7.77 -18.81 -7.77
N TYR A 194 8.93 -18.24 -7.43
CA TYR A 194 9.19 -16.81 -7.57
C TYR A 194 9.10 -16.36 -9.03
N LEU A 195 9.77 -17.05 -9.96
CA LEU A 195 9.76 -16.68 -11.37
C LEU A 195 8.34 -16.79 -11.97
N SER A 196 7.59 -17.84 -11.62
CA SER A 196 6.18 -17.99 -12.00
C SER A 196 5.34 -16.80 -11.51
N THR A 197 5.54 -16.37 -10.26
CA THR A 197 4.87 -15.18 -9.70
C THR A 197 5.24 -13.90 -10.47
N VAL A 198 6.52 -13.73 -10.81
CA VAL A 198 7.00 -12.58 -11.59
C VAL A 198 6.37 -12.53 -12.98
N GLU A 199 6.29 -13.67 -13.68
CA GLU A 199 5.66 -13.74 -15.00
C GLU A 199 4.16 -13.47 -14.95
N ASP A 200 3.47 -14.02 -13.96
CA ASP A 200 2.05 -13.74 -13.73
C ASP A 200 1.81 -12.23 -13.54
N LEU A 201 2.62 -11.57 -12.72
CA LEU A 201 2.51 -10.13 -12.49
C LEU A 201 2.88 -9.30 -13.72
N ALA A 202 3.87 -9.73 -14.49
CA ALA A 202 4.25 -9.09 -15.75
C ALA A 202 3.14 -9.20 -16.81
N SER A 203 2.39 -10.32 -16.83
CA SER A 203 1.25 -10.49 -17.73
C SER A 203 0.11 -9.49 -17.48
N MET A 204 0.10 -8.87 -16.29
CA MET A 204 -0.87 -7.85 -15.90
C MET A 204 -0.43 -6.42 -16.23
N TYR A 205 0.72 -6.22 -16.88
CA TYR A 205 1.13 -4.91 -17.40
C TYR A 205 0.16 -4.44 -18.51
N PRO A 206 -0.25 -3.15 -18.58
CA PRO A 206 0.18 -2.00 -17.76
C PRO A 206 -0.72 -1.75 -16.53
N GLY A 207 -1.46 -2.74 -16.04
CA GLY A 207 -2.24 -2.67 -14.80
C GLY A 207 -1.36 -2.73 -13.55
N VAL A 208 -0.38 -3.65 -13.55
CA VAL A 208 0.74 -3.64 -12.61
C VAL A 208 1.82 -2.69 -13.14
N LEU A 209 2.32 -1.79 -12.31
CA LEU A 209 3.31 -0.76 -12.64
C LEU A 209 4.73 -1.15 -12.24
N SER A 210 4.89 -1.88 -11.14
CA SER A 210 6.19 -2.36 -10.65
C SER A 210 6.02 -3.56 -9.73
N ILE A 211 7.05 -4.39 -9.67
CA ILE A 211 7.23 -5.48 -8.72
C ILE A 211 8.45 -5.15 -7.87
N GLY A 212 8.25 -4.90 -6.58
CA GLY A 212 9.32 -4.81 -5.58
C GLY A 212 9.54 -6.16 -4.92
N VAL A 213 10.79 -6.60 -4.80
CA VAL A 213 11.15 -7.88 -4.19
C VAL A 213 12.07 -7.62 -3.01
N VAL A 214 11.71 -8.13 -1.85
CA VAL A 214 12.47 -7.96 -0.60
C VAL A 214 12.71 -9.32 0.05
N PRO A 215 13.85 -9.53 0.70
CA PRO A 215 14.06 -10.74 1.49
C PRO A 215 13.22 -10.69 2.76
N VAL A 216 12.93 -11.85 3.35
CA VAL A 216 12.22 -11.91 4.63
C VAL A 216 13.08 -11.34 5.76
N GLY A 217 12.56 -10.29 6.42
CA GLY A 217 13.17 -9.75 7.64
C GLY A 217 12.90 -10.65 8.85
N LEU A 218 13.97 -11.16 9.47
CA LEU A 218 13.90 -11.98 10.68
C LEU A 218 14.56 -11.28 11.86
N THR A 219 13.91 -11.32 13.02
CA THR A 219 14.49 -10.81 14.27
C THR A 219 14.99 -11.95 15.16
N GLY A 220 15.73 -11.62 16.22
CA GLY A 220 16.09 -12.58 17.27
C GLY A 220 14.92 -13.01 18.17
N HIS A 221 13.73 -12.39 18.04
CA HIS A 221 12.58 -12.63 18.92
C HIS A 221 11.50 -13.49 18.23
N ARG A 222 11.90 -14.65 17.72
CA ARG A 222 11.03 -15.60 17.00
C ARG A 222 10.66 -16.87 17.78
N GLU A 223 10.87 -16.88 19.08
CA GLU A 223 10.55 -18.06 19.91
C GLU A 223 9.05 -18.41 19.79
N GLY A 224 8.75 -19.67 19.43
CA GLY A 224 7.38 -20.16 19.22
C GLY A 224 6.77 -19.83 17.85
N LEU A 225 7.49 -19.15 16.96
CA LEU A 225 7.06 -18.90 15.59
C LEU A 225 7.54 -20.02 14.63
N PRO A 226 6.91 -20.17 13.45
CA PRO A 226 7.38 -21.10 12.43
C PRO A 226 8.85 -20.89 12.08
N LEU A 227 9.57 -21.99 11.85
CA LEU A 227 10.95 -21.93 11.39
C LEU A 227 10.98 -21.38 9.96
N ILE A 228 11.81 -20.37 9.76
CA ILE A 228 12.12 -19.79 8.45
C ILE A 228 13.64 -19.73 8.36
N ILE A 229 14.18 -20.16 7.22
CA ILE A 229 15.61 -20.08 6.93
C ILE A 229 15.97 -18.60 6.74
N SER A 230 17.02 -18.14 7.41
CA SER A 230 17.51 -16.78 7.24
C SER A 230 18.09 -16.59 5.84
N PRO A 231 17.78 -15.48 5.15
CA PRO A 231 18.51 -15.07 3.96
C PRO A 231 20.01 -15.01 4.22
N ASP A 232 20.80 -15.59 3.32
CA ASP A 232 22.26 -15.50 3.31
C ASP A 232 22.77 -14.98 1.96
N GLY A 233 24.08 -14.77 1.86
CA GLY A 233 24.70 -14.19 0.66
C GLY A 233 24.65 -15.11 -0.56
N GLU A 234 24.73 -16.43 -0.38
CA GLU A 234 24.64 -17.38 -1.50
C GLU A 234 23.23 -17.38 -2.09
N TRP A 235 22.21 -17.42 -1.22
CA TRP A 235 20.81 -17.33 -1.63
C TRP A 235 20.49 -15.97 -2.26
N ALA A 236 20.96 -14.87 -1.67
CA ALA A 236 20.74 -13.54 -2.22
C ALA A 236 21.34 -13.41 -3.63
N LYS A 237 22.55 -13.96 -3.84
CA LYS A 237 23.20 -14.00 -5.14
C LYS A 237 22.42 -14.83 -6.17
N GLU A 238 21.93 -16.00 -5.78
CA GLU A 238 21.07 -16.82 -6.65
C GLU A 238 19.82 -16.03 -7.08
N VAL A 239 19.15 -15.36 -6.14
CA VAL A 239 17.98 -14.53 -6.42
C VAL A 239 18.32 -13.38 -7.38
N LEU A 240 19.45 -12.70 -7.20
CA LEU A 240 19.93 -11.66 -8.13
C LEU A 240 20.15 -12.23 -9.54
N ASP A 241 20.85 -13.37 -9.63
CA ASP A 241 21.22 -14.01 -10.90
C ASP A 241 20.00 -14.47 -11.70
N ILE A 242 19.02 -15.11 -11.05
CA ILE A 242 17.79 -15.54 -11.74
C ILE A 242 16.87 -14.37 -12.12
N SER A 243 16.96 -13.24 -11.40
CA SER A 243 16.13 -12.05 -11.66
C SER A 243 16.64 -11.21 -12.82
N LYS A 244 17.96 -11.17 -13.03
CA LYS A 244 18.61 -10.30 -14.03
C LYS A 244 18.08 -10.49 -15.46
N PRO A 245 17.90 -11.71 -16.00
CA PRO A 245 17.32 -11.90 -17.34
C PRO A 245 15.91 -11.33 -17.46
N TYR A 246 15.11 -11.37 -16.39
CA TYR A 246 13.75 -10.80 -16.38
C TYR A 246 13.79 -9.28 -16.34
N GLN A 247 14.71 -8.67 -15.60
CA GLN A 247 14.91 -7.22 -15.61
C GLN A 247 15.30 -6.71 -17.00
N GLU A 248 16.23 -7.39 -17.67
CA GLU A 248 16.62 -7.07 -19.04
C GLU A 248 15.45 -7.24 -20.02
N LYS A 249 14.71 -8.35 -19.91
CA LYS A 249 13.50 -8.63 -20.68
C LYS A 249 12.45 -7.53 -20.51
N PHE A 250 12.13 -7.15 -19.27
CA PHE A 250 11.11 -6.13 -19.00
C PHE A 250 11.58 -4.73 -19.39
N ARG A 251 12.86 -4.41 -19.23
CA ARG A 251 13.43 -3.15 -19.75
C ARG A 251 13.23 -3.04 -21.25
N ALA A 252 13.48 -4.11 -22.00
CA ALA A 252 13.28 -4.14 -23.45
C ALA A 252 11.79 -4.08 -23.86
N GLN A 253 10.90 -4.71 -23.08
CA GLN A 253 9.46 -4.79 -23.40
C GLN A 253 8.65 -3.57 -22.96
N PHE A 254 8.91 -3.06 -21.76
CA PHE A 254 8.11 -2.02 -21.09
C PHE A 254 8.84 -0.67 -20.99
N GLY A 255 10.14 -0.62 -21.31
CA GLY A 255 10.96 0.58 -21.19
C GLY A 255 11.42 0.90 -19.77
N ILE A 256 10.97 0.13 -18.78
CA ILE A 256 11.26 0.29 -17.34
C ILE A 256 11.83 -1.01 -16.76
N THR A 257 12.57 -0.96 -15.66
CA THR A 257 13.12 -2.17 -15.01
C THR A 257 12.01 -3.12 -14.61
N PHE A 258 10.88 -2.57 -14.15
CA PHE A 258 9.66 -3.26 -13.71
C PHE A 258 9.83 -4.22 -12.52
N LEU A 259 10.85 -5.06 -12.49
CA LEU A 259 11.23 -5.97 -11.41
C LEU A 259 12.41 -5.41 -10.61
N TYR A 260 12.14 -4.83 -9.46
CA TYR A 260 13.14 -4.20 -8.61
C TYR A 260 13.44 -5.08 -7.39
N LEU A 261 14.71 -5.31 -7.12
CA LEU A 261 15.16 -6.02 -5.92
C LEU A 261 15.65 -5.01 -4.88
N ALA A 262 15.33 -5.25 -3.61
CA ALA A 262 15.78 -4.40 -2.52
C ALA A 262 17.29 -4.33 -2.40
N ASP A 263 17.78 -3.20 -1.90
CA ASP A 263 19.20 -2.94 -1.71
C ASP A 263 19.86 -4.01 -0.80
N GLU A 264 19.07 -4.61 0.11
CA GLU A 264 19.49 -5.71 0.98
C GLU A 264 20.01 -6.94 0.22
N PHE A 265 19.45 -7.29 -0.94
CA PHE A 265 19.96 -8.41 -1.74
C PHE A 265 21.40 -8.19 -2.20
N TYR A 266 21.69 -6.97 -2.69
CA TYR A 266 23.03 -6.60 -3.14
C TYR A 266 24.02 -6.57 -1.99
N ILE A 267 23.61 -6.03 -0.83
CA ILE A 267 24.45 -6.00 0.37
C ILE A 267 24.75 -7.41 0.88
N LEU A 268 23.75 -8.29 0.96
CA LEU A 268 23.94 -9.68 1.41
C LEU A 268 24.86 -10.46 0.48
N ALA A 269 24.74 -10.24 -0.83
CA ALA A 269 25.52 -10.92 -1.86
C ALA A 269 26.93 -10.33 -2.07
N ASP A 270 27.28 -9.24 -1.38
CA ASP A 270 28.50 -8.45 -1.62
C ASP A 270 28.64 -7.98 -3.08
N GLU A 271 27.51 -7.54 -3.67
CA GLU A 271 27.41 -7.04 -5.04
C GLU A 271 27.25 -5.51 -5.06
N GLU A 272 27.69 -4.87 -6.14
CA GLU A 272 27.55 -3.42 -6.29
C GLU A 272 26.07 -2.99 -6.37
N ILE A 273 25.73 -1.92 -5.65
CA ILE A 273 24.40 -1.30 -5.73
C ILE A 273 24.17 -0.75 -7.15
N PRO A 274 23.05 -1.11 -7.81
CA PRO A 274 22.74 -0.64 -9.16
C PRO A 274 22.84 0.88 -9.33
N LYS A 275 23.11 1.32 -10.56
CA LYS A 275 23.15 2.75 -10.89
C LYS A 275 21.75 3.36 -10.88
N ARG A 276 21.65 4.69 -10.84
CA ARG A 276 20.39 5.42 -10.75
C ARG A 276 19.38 5.03 -11.83
N GLU A 277 19.84 4.80 -13.06
CA GLU A 277 18.99 4.47 -14.21
C GLU A 277 18.22 3.15 -14.02
N TYR A 278 18.74 2.24 -13.20
CA TYR A 278 18.06 0.99 -12.87
C TYR A 278 16.75 1.23 -12.11
N TYR A 279 16.68 2.27 -11.28
CA TYR A 279 15.55 2.51 -10.38
C TYR A 279 14.42 3.33 -11.01
N ASP A 280 14.58 3.80 -12.26
CA ASP A 280 13.62 4.67 -12.94
C ASP A 280 13.27 5.88 -12.05
N ASP A 281 11.99 6.09 -11.73
CA ASP A 281 11.52 7.15 -10.83
C ASP A 281 11.39 6.70 -9.36
N PHE A 282 12.10 5.64 -8.97
CA PHE A 282 12.08 5.04 -7.63
C PHE A 282 10.68 4.65 -7.12
N PRO A 283 9.90 3.85 -7.87
CA PRO A 283 8.50 3.53 -7.52
C PRO A 283 8.34 2.66 -6.26
N GLN A 284 9.45 2.17 -5.70
CA GLN A 284 9.49 1.22 -4.60
C GLN A 284 10.40 1.69 -3.45
N ILE A 285 10.69 2.98 -3.36
CA ILE A 285 11.67 3.47 -2.37
C ILE A 285 11.30 3.17 -0.92
N GLU A 286 10.01 3.29 -0.59
CA GLU A 286 9.46 2.96 0.74
C GLU A 286 9.57 1.46 1.08
N ASN A 287 9.88 0.62 0.08
CA ASN A 287 10.08 -0.81 0.20
C ASN A 287 11.57 -1.20 0.31
N GLY A 288 12.46 -0.24 0.63
CA GLY A 288 13.89 -0.49 0.75
C GLY A 288 14.62 -0.66 -0.58
N ILE A 289 14.03 -0.17 -1.68
CA ILE A 289 14.57 -0.32 -3.04
C ILE A 289 15.11 1.02 -3.54
N GLY A 290 16.43 1.14 -3.65
CA GLY A 290 17.10 2.36 -4.12
C GLY A 290 17.33 3.41 -3.05
N MET A 291 17.11 3.10 -1.78
CA MET A 291 17.44 3.99 -0.65
C MET A 291 18.94 4.25 -0.58
N VAL A 292 19.76 3.20 -0.75
CA VAL A 292 21.22 3.29 -0.75
C VAL A 292 21.69 4.10 -1.95
N ARG A 293 21.15 3.83 -3.15
CA ARG A 293 21.47 4.62 -4.34
C ARG A 293 21.12 6.10 -4.14
N ARG A 294 19.92 6.42 -3.63
CA ARG A 294 19.51 7.80 -3.37
C ARG A 294 20.41 8.50 -2.35
N PHE A 295 20.88 7.77 -1.33
CA PHE A 295 21.84 8.28 -0.37
C PHE A 295 23.19 8.58 -1.03
N LEU A 296 23.72 7.65 -1.83
CA LEU A 296 24.98 7.82 -2.54
C LEU A 296 24.94 9.02 -3.51
N ASP A 297 23.86 9.16 -4.28
CA ASP A 297 23.69 10.28 -5.22
C ASP A 297 23.56 11.64 -4.49
N GLY A 298 23.13 11.65 -3.23
CA GLY A 298 23.04 12.86 -2.41
C GLY A 298 24.35 13.26 -1.72
N LEU A 299 25.37 12.42 -1.80
CA LEU A 299 26.74 12.71 -1.32
C LEU A 299 27.63 13.33 -2.41
N GLU A 300 27.18 13.32 -3.66
CA GLU A 300 27.81 14.02 -4.80
C GLU A 300 27.28 15.46 -4.95
#